data_AF-A0A947IBI1-F1
#
_entry.id   AF-A0A947IBI1-F1
#
_cell.length_a   1.000
_cell.length_b   1.000
_cell.length_c   1.000
_cell.angle_alpha   90.00
_cell.angle_beta   90.00
_cell.angle_gamma   90.00
#
_symmetry.space_group_name_H-M   'P 1'
#
loop_
_entity.id
_entity.type
_entity.pdbx_description
1 polymer ?
#
loop_
_entity_poly.entity_id
_entity_poly.type
_entity_poly.pdbx_seq_one_letter_code
_entity_poly.pdbx_strand_id
1 'polypeptide(L)'
;MIAQNIEDRFAQSIKRITANDIAYVIGTRGDRCIRWFQKTTPEWAQALVPQLKLLLAMLRDTMAGKFDLSWKDMAAVTSTFLYIGNPFDVLPNTLPEVGHLDDALVVALCVSTVRKDLRRYAHGKGLELDELEIAVTPASSGSA
;
A
#
# COMPACT_ATOMS: atom_id res chain seq x y z
N MET A 1 6.11 -20.32 -1.68
CA MET A 1 5.24 -20.46 -2.87
C MET A 1 4.13 -19.41 -2.90
N ILE A 2 3.45 -19.14 -1.77
CA ILE A 2 2.36 -18.13 -1.68
C ILE A 2 2.87 -16.69 -1.84
N ALA A 3 3.93 -16.29 -1.12
CA ALA A 3 4.47 -14.92 -1.21
C ALA A 3 4.95 -14.55 -2.63
N GLN A 4 5.64 -15.47 -3.31
CA GLN A 4 6.10 -15.26 -4.70
C GLN A 4 4.93 -14.98 -5.66
N ASN A 5 3.81 -15.69 -5.47
CA ASN A 5 2.60 -15.49 -6.27
C ASN A 5 1.95 -14.11 -6.02
N ILE A 6 2.07 -13.56 -4.81
CA ILE A 6 1.55 -12.23 -4.48
C ILE A 6 2.41 -11.14 -5.14
N GLU A 7 3.73 -11.25 -5.05
CA GLU A 7 4.68 -10.33 -5.68
C GLU A 7 4.49 -10.29 -7.20
N ASP A 8 4.43 -11.46 -7.84
CA ASP A 8 4.25 -11.56 -9.29
C ASP A 8 2.93 -10.92 -9.72
N ARG A 9 1.85 -11.15 -8.96
CA ARG A 9 0.54 -10.58 -9.26
C ARG A 9 0.46 -9.09 -9.00
N PHE A 10 1.16 -8.59 -7.97
CA PHE A 10 1.32 -7.16 -7.74
C PHE A 10 2.09 -6.50 -8.90
N ALA A 11 3.18 -7.11 -9.35
CA ALA A 11 3.93 -6.62 -10.50
C ALA A 11 3.10 -6.62 -11.80
N GLN A 12 2.22 -7.61 -11.98
CA GLN A 12 1.30 -7.65 -13.12
C GLN A 12 0.16 -6.63 -13.00
N SER A 13 -0.35 -6.35 -11.79
CA SER A 13 -1.40 -5.35 -11.59
C SER A 13 -0.90 -3.95 -11.94
N ILE A 14 0.32 -3.60 -11.56
CA ILE A 14 0.98 -2.33 -11.91
C ILE A 14 0.94 -2.09 -13.42
N LYS A 15 1.16 -3.12 -14.24
CA LYS A 15 1.16 -3.01 -15.72
C LYS A 15 -0.22 -2.74 -16.31
N ARG A 16 -1.29 -3.03 -15.57
CA ARG A 16 -2.68 -2.88 -16.02
C ARG A 16 -3.35 -1.61 -15.52
N ILE A 17 -2.71 -0.87 -14.61
CA ILE A 17 -3.24 0.38 -14.08
C ILE A 17 -3.39 1.41 -15.20
N THR A 18 -4.55 2.06 -15.19
CA THR A 18 -4.91 3.16 -16.10
C THR A 18 -5.06 4.48 -15.34
N ALA A 19 -5.16 5.59 -16.08
CA ALA A 19 -5.41 6.90 -15.47
C ALA A 19 -6.77 6.97 -14.74
N ASN A 20 -7.76 6.21 -15.21
CA ASN A 20 -9.07 6.12 -14.56
C ASN A 20 -8.99 5.44 -13.19
N ASP A 21 -8.12 4.45 -13.04
CA ASP A 21 -7.87 3.77 -11.77
C ASP A 21 -7.23 4.73 -10.76
N ILE A 22 -6.27 5.53 -11.21
CA ILE A 22 -5.65 6.59 -10.39
C ILE A 22 -6.72 7.59 -9.95
N ALA A 23 -7.55 8.07 -10.89
CA ALA A 23 -8.63 9.00 -10.60
C ALA A 23 -9.64 8.42 -9.58
N TYR A 24 -9.96 7.14 -9.71
CA TYR A 24 -10.84 6.43 -8.77
C TYR A 24 -10.22 6.33 -7.36
N VAL A 25 -8.93 6.01 -7.28
CA VAL A 25 -8.17 5.94 -6.01
C VAL A 25 -8.11 7.29 -5.31
N ILE A 26 -7.69 8.35 -6.01
CA ILE A 26 -7.58 9.67 -5.40
C ILE A 26 -8.95 10.27 -5.02
N GLY A 27 -10.01 9.94 -5.75
CA GLY A 27 -11.33 10.53 -5.58
C GLY A 27 -12.21 9.84 -4.54
N THR A 28 -12.09 8.52 -4.37
CA THR A 28 -12.96 7.77 -3.45
C THR A 28 -12.31 6.58 -2.78
N ARG A 29 -11.62 5.72 -3.53
CA ARG A 29 -11.19 4.41 -3.02
C ARG A 29 -10.08 4.51 -1.97
N GLY A 30 -9.15 5.45 -2.12
CA GLY A 30 -8.08 5.70 -1.16
C GLY A 30 -8.62 6.10 0.23
N ASP A 31 -9.52 7.07 0.30
CA ASP A 31 -10.09 7.49 1.59
C ASP A 31 -10.98 6.40 2.20
N ARG A 32 -11.70 5.62 1.38
CA ARG A 32 -12.49 4.48 1.87
C ARG A 32 -11.59 3.42 2.51
N CYS A 33 -10.47 3.11 1.87
CA CYS A 33 -9.45 2.20 2.38
C CYS A 33 -8.91 2.70 3.73
N ILE A 34 -8.44 3.94 3.79
CA ILE A 34 -7.90 4.54 5.01
C ILE A 34 -8.94 4.53 6.13
N ARG A 35 -10.18 4.94 5.86
CA ARG A 35 -11.27 4.92 6.86
C ARG A 35 -11.58 3.52 7.37
N TRP A 36 -11.45 2.50 6.52
CA TRP A 36 -11.63 1.11 6.94
C TRP A 36 -10.52 0.73 7.94
N PHE A 37 -9.24 0.92 7.59
CA PHE A 37 -8.12 0.65 8.51
C PHE A 37 -8.21 1.42 9.83
N GLN A 38 -8.64 2.68 9.77
CA GLN A 38 -8.82 3.52 10.96
C GLN A 38 -9.91 3.00 11.91
N LYS A 39 -10.91 2.27 11.39
CA LYS A 39 -12.00 1.69 12.18
C LYS A 39 -11.74 0.24 12.59
N THR A 40 -10.72 -0.38 12.00
CA THR A 40 -10.35 -1.77 12.24
C THR A 40 -9.62 -1.91 13.59
N THR A 41 -10.05 -2.89 14.39
CA THR A 41 -9.58 -3.10 15.77
C THR A 41 -8.09 -3.41 15.92
N PRO A 42 -7.46 -4.30 15.13
CA PRO A 42 -6.06 -4.67 15.35
C PRO A 42 -5.07 -3.50 15.22
N GLU A 43 -4.11 -3.47 16.14
CA GLU A 43 -3.06 -2.45 16.21
C GLU A 43 -2.19 -2.39 14.95
N TRP A 44 -1.88 -3.55 14.35
CA TRP A 44 -1.10 -3.63 13.10
C TRP A 44 -1.79 -2.87 11.95
N ALA A 45 -3.13 -2.89 11.90
CA ALA A 45 -3.91 -2.22 10.87
C ALA A 45 -3.86 -0.71 11.06
N GLN A 46 -3.93 -0.25 12.31
CA GLN A 46 -3.81 1.17 12.65
C GLN A 46 -2.40 1.71 12.37
N ALA A 47 -1.35 0.90 12.57
CA ALA A 47 0.03 1.26 12.27
C ALA A 47 0.29 1.52 10.77
N LEU A 48 -0.53 0.97 9.87
CA LEU A 48 -0.44 1.22 8.42
C LEU A 48 -1.12 2.52 7.98
N VAL A 49 -2.04 3.07 8.79
CA VAL A 49 -2.83 4.27 8.45
C VAL A 49 -1.95 5.48 8.07
N PRO A 50 -0.89 5.85 8.81
CA PRO A 50 -0.03 6.96 8.44
C PRO A 50 0.64 6.77 7.08
N GLN A 51 1.07 5.53 6.79
CA GLN A 51 1.72 5.19 5.53
C GLN A 51 0.74 5.29 4.36
N LEU A 52 -0.46 4.73 4.52
CA LEU A 52 -1.52 4.85 3.52
C LEU A 52 -1.91 6.31 3.27
N LYS A 53 -2.01 7.13 4.32
CA LYS A 53 -2.26 8.57 4.16
C LYS A 53 -1.16 9.26 3.37
N LEU A 54 0.10 8.95 3.65
CA LEU A 54 1.24 9.53 2.96
C LEU A 54 1.29 9.11 1.48
N LEU A 55 1.06 7.83 1.18
CA LEU A 55 0.98 7.31 -0.19
C LEU A 55 -0.14 7.99 -0.99
N LEU A 56 -1.32 8.13 -0.39
CA LEU A 56 -2.46 8.80 -1.04
C LEU A 56 -2.20 10.30 -1.25
N ALA A 57 -1.58 10.96 -0.27
CA ALA A 57 -1.20 12.37 -0.38
C ALA A 57 -0.16 12.59 -1.49
N MET A 58 0.83 11.71 -1.58
CA MET A 58 1.84 11.74 -2.64
C MET A 58 1.21 11.57 -4.03
N LEU A 59 0.30 10.60 -4.18
CA LEU A 59 -0.43 10.39 -5.45
C LEU A 59 -1.29 11.60 -5.84
N ARG A 60 -1.96 12.24 -4.87
CA ARG A 60 -2.75 13.47 -5.08
C ARG A 60 -1.89 14.66 -5.45
N ASP A 61 -0.78 14.86 -4.76
CA ASP A 61 0.15 15.96 -5.04
C ASP A 61 0.79 15.79 -6.42
N THR A 62 1.03 14.56 -6.89
CA THR A 62 1.46 14.32 -8.27
C THR A 62 0.40 14.69 -9.29
N MET A 63 -0.85 14.27 -9.09
CA MET A 63 -1.94 14.68 -9.98
C MET A 63 -2.19 16.20 -9.99
N ALA A 64 -1.84 16.89 -8.90
CA ALA A 64 -1.89 18.34 -8.79
C ALA A 64 -0.63 19.06 -9.34
N GLY A 65 0.36 18.33 -9.86
CA GLY A 65 1.62 18.89 -10.39
C GLY A 65 2.57 19.43 -9.30
N LYS A 66 2.36 19.05 -8.03
CA LYS A 66 3.16 19.50 -6.89
C LYS A 66 4.34 18.58 -6.56
N PHE A 67 4.32 17.35 -7.08
CA PHE A 67 5.39 16.37 -6.88
C PHE A 67 5.49 15.44 -8.07
N ASP A 68 6.70 15.17 -8.55
CA ASP A 68 6.88 14.31 -9.73
C ASP A 68 7.07 12.84 -9.32
N LEU A 69 6.20 11.96 -9.80
CA LEU A 69 6.33 10.51 -9.66
C LEU A 69 6.38 9.86 -11.04
N SER A 70 7.14 8.78 -11.17
CA SER A 70 7.07 7.97 -12.39
C SER A 70 5.69 7.31 -12.50
N TRP A 71 5.26 7.02 -13.74
CA TRP A 71 4.02 6.27 -13.97
C TRP A 71 3.99 4.94 -13.20
N LYS A 72 5.15 4.28 -13.11
CA LYS A 72 5.30 3.02 -12.39
C LYS A 72 5.02 3.18 -10.89
N ASP A 73 5.46 4.27 -10.28
CA ASP A 73 5.25 4.52 -8.85
C ASP A 73 3.81 4.89 -8.56
N MET A 74 3.19 5.73 -9.41
CA MET A 74 1.76 6.01 -9.33
C MET A 74 0.92 4.73 -9.47
N ALA A 75 1.31 3.86 -10.40
CA ALA A 75 0.66 2.57 -10.61
C ALA A 75 0.86 1.63 -9.41
N ALA A 76 2.04 1.59 -8.80
CA ALA A 76 2.29 0.80 -7.58
C ALA A 76 1.38 1.26 -6.43
N VAL A 77 1.30 2.57 -6.17
CA VAL A 77 0.43 3.14 -5.14
C VAL A 77 -1.04 2.81 -5.43
N THR A 78 -1.46 2.99 -6.68
CA THR A 78 -2.84 2.73 -7.10
C THR A 78 -3.20 1.26 -6.95
N SER A 79 -2.32 0.35 -7.40
CA SER A 79 -2.49 -1.10 -7.24
C SER A 79 -2.71 -1.49 -5.79
N THR A 80 -1.95 -0.91 -4.85
CA THR A 80 -2.14 -1.17 -3.41
C THR A 80 -3.52 -0.78 -2.93
N PHE A 81 -4.01 0.42 -3.26
CA PHE A 81 -5.34 0.84 -2.85
C PHE A 81 -6.49 0.05 -3.50
N LEU A 82 -6.28 -0.44 -4.71
CA LEU A 82 -7.25 -1.32 -5.38
C LEU A 82 -7.27 -2.71 -4.74
N TYR A 83 -6.09 -3.24 -4.37
CA TYR A 83 -5.94 -4.57 -3.78
C TYR A 83 -6.61 -4.67 -2.42
N ILE A 84 -6.40 -3.68 -1.53
CA ILE A 84 -6.84 -3.79 -0.14
C ILE A 84 -8.36 -3.73 0.00
N GLY A 85 -9.00 -4.84 0.35
CA GLY A 85 -10.44 -4.90 0.61
C GLY A 85 -11.33 -5.04 -0.64
N ASN A 86 -10.80 -5.57 -1.75
CA ASN A 86 -11.64 -6.09 -2.83
C ASN A 86 -11.95 -7.58 -2.58
N PRO A 87 -13.19 -7.97 -2.21
CA PRO A 87 -13.56 -9.37 -2.02
C PRO A 87 -13.53 -10.22 -3.30
N PHE A 88 -13.40 -9.59 -4.49
CA PHE A 88 -13.42 -10.28 -5.78
C PHE A 88 -12.06 -10.36 -6.49
N ASP A 89 -11.01 -9.66 -6.06
CA ASP A 89 -9.72 -9.70 -6.77
C ASP A 89 -8.76 -10.80 -6.26
N VAL A 90 -9.14 -12.02 -6.61
CA VAL A 90 -8.24 -13.09 -7.08
C VAL A 90 -7.28 -13.69 -6.04
N LEU A 91 -7.62 -13.78 -4.76
CA LEU A 91 -7.06 -14.83 -3.89
C LEU A 91 -8.18 -15.78 -3.42
N PRO A 92 -8.56 -16.80 -4.21
CA PRO A 92 -9.28 -17.93 -3.66
C PRO A 92 -8.25 -18.88 -3.01
N ASN A 93 -8.04 -18.77 -1.70
CA ASN A 93 -7.66 -19.89 -0.81
C ASN A 93 -7.61 -19.41 0.66
N THR A 94 -8.59 -19.78 1.50
CA THR A 94 -8.55 -20.94 2.42
C THR A 94 -7.56 -20.85 3.60
N LEU A 95 -7.56 -19.75 4.37
CA LEU A 95 -7.10 -19.77 5.76
C LEU A 95 -8.06 -18.97 6.65
N PRO A 96 -9.02 -19.62 7.34
CA PRO A 96 -9.98 -18.96 8.24
C PRO A 96 -9.34 -18.21 9.43
N GLU A 97 -8.03 -18.37 9.66
CA GLU A 97 -7.35 -17.88 10.88
C GLU A 97 -6.17 -16.91 10.63
N VAL A 98 -5.80 -16.60 9.37
CA VAL A 98 -4.65 -15.71 9.05
C VAL A 98 -4.93 -14.75 7.87
N GLY A 99 -6.16 -14.22 7.77
CA GLY A 99 -6.61 -13.38 6.64
C GLY A 99 -6.10 -11.94 6.60
N HIS A 100 -4.95 -11.63 7.21
CA HIS A 100 -4.49 -10.24 7.44
C HIS A 100 -3.04 -9.98 7.01
N LEU A 101 -2.25 -11.03 6.82
CA LEU A 101 -0.85 -10.91 6.41
C LEU A 101 -0.70 -10.42 4.96
N ASP A 102 -1.67 -10.76 4.10
CA ASP A 102 -1.63 -10.44 2.67
C ASP A 102 -1.76 -8.92 2.40
N ASP A 103 -2.63 -8.22 3.14
CA ASP A 103 -2.77 -6.76 3.01
C ASP A 103 -1.51 -6.02 3.49
N ALA A 104 -0.92 -6.48 4.61
CA ALA A 104 0.33 -5.93 5.12
C ALA A 104 1.47 -6.14 4.12
N LEU A 105 1.58 -7.33 3.53
CA LEU A 105 2.59 -7.64 2.51
C LEU A 105 2.47 -6.72 1.29
N VAL A 106 1.27 -6.48 0.78
CA VAL A 106 1.05 -5.60 -0.38
C VAL A 106 1.41 -4.15 -0.06
N VAL A 107 1.11 -3.66 1.14
CA VAL A 107 1.55 -2.33 1.59
C VAL A 107 3.07 -2.28 1.68
N ALA A 108 3.73 -3.30 2.25
CA ALA A 108 5.19 -3.38 2.30
C ALA A 108 5.84 -3.39 0.91
N LEU A 109 5.32 -4.19 -0.02
CA LEU A 109 5.83 -4.25 -1.39
C LEU A 109 5.70 -2.91 -2.10
N CYS A 110 4.59 -2.21 -1.91
CA CYS A 110 4.41 -0.85 -2.42
C CYS A 110 5.41 0.11 -1.82
N VAL A 111 5.48 0.19 -0.49
CA VAL A 111 6.40 1.08 0.23
C VAL A 111 7.85 0.80 -0.17
N SER A 112 8.22 -0.47 -0.34
CA SER A 112 9.54 -0.87 -0.84
C SER A 112 9.78 -0.38 -2.28
N THR A 113 8.78 -0.53 -3.16
CA THR A 113 8.85 -0.09 -4.56
C THR A 113 9.04 1.42 -4.66
N VAL A 114 8.26 2.20 -3.90
CA VAL A 114 8.27 3.67 -3.94
C VAL A 114 9.16 4.30 -2.86
N ARG A 115 10.01 3.52 -2.18
CA ARG A 115 10.75 3.93 -0.97
C ARG A 115 11.53 5.22 -1.17
N LYS A 116 12.22 5.35 -2.32
CA LYS A 116 13.06 6.52 -2.63
C LYS A 116 12.23 7.79 -2.76
N ASP A 117 11.13 7.73 -3.52
CA ASP A 117 10.25 8.87 -3.73
C ASP A 117 9.42 9.20 -2.50
N LEU A 118 9.01 8.20 -1.73
CA LEU A 118 8.33 8.38 -0.45
C LEU A 118 9.22 9.11 0.56
N ARG A 119 10.50 8.74 0.65
CA ARG A 119 11.51 9.48 1.44
C ARG A 119 11.67 10.92 1.00
N ARG A 120 11.79 11.15 -0.31
CA ARG A 120 11.88 12.51 -0.89
C ARG A 120 10.64 13.34 -0.56
N TYR A 121 9.46 12.75 -0.72
CA TYR A 121 8.18 13.42 -0.47
C TYR A 121 8.03 13.79 1.01
N ALA A 122 8.30 12.86 1.91
CA ALA A 122 8.18 13.08 3.34
C ALA A 122 9.18 14.10 3.88
N HIS A 123 10.44 14.03 3.42
CA HIS A 123 11.44 15.06 3.74
C HIS A 123 10.96 16.45 3.30
N GLY A 124 10.36 16.56 2.10
CA GLY A 124 9.74 17.79 1.63
C GLY A 124 8.55 18.28 2.48
N LYS A 125 7.94 17.39 3.28
CA LYS A 125 6.88 17.72 4.25
C LYS A 125 7.41 17.92 5.68
N GLY A 126 8.72 17.80 5.90
CA GLY A 126 9.33 17.88 7.23
C GLY A 126 9.05 16.67 8.12
N LEU A 127 8.80 15.50 7.52
CA LEU A 127 8.59 14.24 8.22
C LEU A 127 9.90 13.42 8.19
N GLU A 128 10.39 12.99 9.36
CA GLU A 128 11.49 12.03 9.46
C GLU A 128 10.94 10.60 9.35
N LEU A 129 11.42 9.83 8.37
CA LEU A 129 10.90 8.50 8.05
C LEU A 129 11.82 7.35 8.50
N ASP A 130 12.61 7.54 9.55
CA ASP A 130 13.44 6.48 10.14
C ASP A 130 12.61 5.28 10.63
N GLU A 131 11.30 5.46 10.84
CA GLU A 131 10.38 4.44 11.38
C GLU A 131 9.51 3.72 10.33
N LEU A 132 9.58 4.06 9.04
CA LEU A 132 8.77 3.37 8.02
C LEU A 132 9.19 1.90 7.80
N GLU A 133 10.28 1.44 8.41
CA GLU A 133 10.73 0.05 8.36
C GLU A 133 9.90 -0.90 9.23
N ILE A 134 9.01 -0.40 10.11
CA ILE A 134 8.48 -1.23 11.21
C ILE A 134 7.22 -2.06 10.90
N ALA A 135 6.36 -1.71 9.94
CA ALA A 135 5.03 -2.32 9.97
C ALA A 135 4.90 -3.73 9.33
N VAL A 136 5.96 -4.31 8.75
CA VAL A 136 5.89 -5.65 8.14
C VAL A 136 7.18 -6.44 8.36
N THR A 137 7.67 -6.53 9.58
CA THR A 137 8.28 -7.81 9.98
C THR A 137 7.13 -8.81 10.10
N PRO A 138 7.03 -9.87 9.27
CA PRO A 138 6.31 -11.04 9.75
C PRO A 138 6.99 -11.39 11.06
N ALA A 139 6.21 -11.57 12.13
CA ALA A 139 6.71 -11.93 13.45
C ALA A 139 7.96 -12.79 13.27
N SER A 140 9.11 -12.22 13.64
CA SER A 140 10.37 -12.94 13.68
C SER A 140 10.04 -14.26 14.35
N SER A 141 10.32 -15.34 13.64
CA SER A 141 10.53 -16.67 14.19
C SER A 141 11.19 -16.52 15.57
N GLY A 142 10.36 -16.56 16.60
CA GLY A 142 10.77 -16.71 17.98
C GLY A 142 11.17 -18.17 18.12
N SER A 143 12.45 -18.41 17.88
CA SER A 143 13.15 -19.62 18.29
C SER A 143 13.08 -19.76 19.81
N ALA A 144 12.42 -20.82 20.30
CA ALA A 144 12.85 -21.67 21.40
C ALA A 144 11.91 -22.87 21.51
#